data_AF-A0A8K0PGK1-F1
#
_entry.id   AF-A0A8K0PGK1-F1
#
_cell.length_a   1.000
_cell.length_b   1.000
_cell.length_c   1.000
_cell.angle_alpha   90.00
_cell.angle_beta   90.00
_cell.angle_gamma   90.00
#
_symmetry.space_group_name_H-M   'P 1'
#
loop_
_entity.id
_entity.type
_entity.pdbx_description
1 polymer ?
#
loop_
_entity_poly.entity_id
_entity_poly.type
_entity_poly.pdbx_seq_one_letter_code
_entity_poly.pdbx_strand_id
1 'polypeptide(L)'
;MPSVNTLSALSLLGSLAVASPVAGGLETRTCSFDEVNPLLISEHVTRIAKRQSSSTRPANLVAGLDEVWKHTQDTRPRDLSFKNYLFDQILATKGKINYCVRWESTKTSTEAQRADTVTAVRRSMNKWVDSLAGYDGWPYSDVEVNVVGYAVNNKNLLQGSTTGLDIYTTKDSGGIPECDPRCGRFFNQDNVYSDCPGGAARHYDVSLWLTDGMGGGAGGDWGERIGTDYFLNAIKQDNIHILLHEIGHGFGLDDFYDWTPVGTGGKFIMKAGGSTSITDFDTWMLRDWWSKAVKARYPNLPAAGVAPVEEEAAPPTTTSAGFSTPAAPTSAPTAVPEPEPTEPGQPELPPTGPTAPLPTGGPAPTGALPTRPGSPTGIFPRPTGIRWPRPGRGRGGRTRRPRPAPTGRVESLAAFGL
;
A
#
# COMPACT_ATOMS: atom_id res chain seq x y z
N MET A 1 -34.43 68.75 -10.62
CA MET A 1 -34.37 67.52 -11.44
C MET A 1 -32.99 67.45 -12.07
N PRO A 2 -32.33 66.29 -12.04
CA PRO A 2 -31.75 65.55 -10.90
C PRO A 2 -30.23 65.86 -10.77
N SER A 3 -29.43 65.48 -9.78
CA SER A 3 -29.59 65.07 -8.37
C SER A 3 -28.16 64.96 -7.79
N VAL A 4 -27.90 65.74 -6.74
CA VAL A 4 -27.20 65.43 -5.46
C VAL A 4 -25.74 64.87 -5.45
N ASN A 5 -24.83 65.72 -4.93
CA ASN A 5 -23.79 65.57 -3.87
C ASN A 5 -23.20 64.17 -3.55
N THR A 6 -21.91 63.98 -3.19
CA THR A 6 -21.12 64.63 -2.12
C THR A 6 -19.61 64.32 -2.24
N LEU A 7 -18.77 65.28 -1.82
CA LEU A 7 -17.38 65.04 -1.37
C LEU A 7 -17.34 64.51 0.08
N SER A 8 -16.39 63.63 0.40
CA SER A 8 -15.50 63.76 1.58
C SER A 8 -14.35 62.76 1.59
N ALA A 9 -13.19 63.24 2.05
CA ALA A 9 -11.90 62.57 2.18
C ALA A 9 -11.59 62.19 3.65
N LEU A 10 -10.40 61.58 3.86
CA LEU A 10 -9.70 61.10 5.08
C LEU A 10 -9.78 59.57 5.27
N SER A 11 -8.71 58.81 5.57
CA SER A 11 -7.28 59.12 5.82
C SER A 11 -6.44 57.82 5.77
N LEU A 12 -5.18 57.94 5.34
CA LEU A 12 -4.10 56.95 5.36
C LEU A 12 -3.80 56.38 6.76
N LEU A 13 -3.46 55.08 6.85
CA LEU A 13 -2.20 54.54 7.42
C LEU A 13 -2.30 53.01 7.62
N GLY A 14 -1.29 52.26 7.14
CA GLY A 14 -1.08 50.87 7.55
C GLY A 14 -0.52 49.91 6.50
N SER A 15 0.53 50.27 5.76
CA SER A 15 1.35 49.29 5.04
C SER A 15 2.14 48.45 6.05
N LEU A 16 2.05 47.12 5.97
CA LEU A 16 3.16 46.20 6.24
C LEU A 16 2.87 44.87 5.52
N ALA A 17 3.29 44.83 4.26
CA ALA A 17 3.55 43.60 3.56
C ALA A 17 4.78 42.94 4.20
N VAL A 18 4.60 41.75 4.77
CA VAL A 18 5.70 40.80 4.97
C VAL A 18 5.39 39.62 4.06
N ALA A 19 5.86 39.72 2.83
CA ALA A 19 5.95 38.59 1.93
C ALA A 19 7.33 37.94 2.12
N SER A 20 7.35 36.68 2.56
CA SER A 20 8.31 35.62 2.23
C SER A 20 8.09 34.41 3.17
N PRO A 21 8.42 33.16 2.77
CA PRO A 21 8.54 32.60 1.43
C PRO A 21 7.66 31.34 1.23
N VAL A 22 7.51 30.98 -0.03
CA VAL A 22 7.01 29.69 -0.51
C VAL A 22 7.86 28.55 0.06
N ALA A 23 7.21 27.61 0.76
CA ALA A 23 7.70 26.25 0.94
C ALA A 23 6.54 25.33 0.49
N GLY A 24 6.51 25.01 -0.79
CA GLY A 24 5.64 23.97 -1.32
C GLY A 24 6.16 22.62 -0.84
N GLY A 25 5.74 22.22 0.36
CA GLY A 25 5.83 20.83 0.79
C GLY A 25 4.84 20.02 -0.03
N LEU A 26 5.29 18.89 -0.55
CA LEU A 26 4.41 17.90 -1.15
C LEU A 26 3.44 17.38 -0.09
N GLU A 27 2.17 17.74 -0.23
CA GLU A 27 1.10 17.28 0.64
C GLU A 27 0.68 15.88 0.17
N THR A 28 1.20 14.85 0.84
CA THR A 28 0.59 13.52 0.81
C THR A 28 -0.82 13.66 1.40
N ARG A 29 -1.86 13.48 0.58
CA ARG A 29 -3.25 13.46 1.09
C ARG A 29 -3.42 12.17 1.90
N THR A 30 -3.42 12.32 3.22
CA THR A 30 -3.64 11.22 4.17
C THR A 30 -5.13 11.11 4.50
N CYS A 31 -5.70 9.93 4.32
CA CYS A 31 -7.08 9.61 4.63
C CYS A 31 -7.24 9.38 6.14
N SER A 32 -7.96 10.28 6.81
CA SER A 32 -8.19 10.18 8.26
C SER A 32 -9.38 9.27 8.54
N PHE A 33 -9.18 8.28 9.40
CA PHE A 33 -10.23 7.41 9.91
C PHE A 33 -10.41 7.70 11.39
N ASP A 34 -11.63 8.01 11.82
CA ASP A 34 -11.95 8.06 13.25
C ASP A 34 -11.76 6.66 13.83
N GLU A 35 -10.84 6.50 14.79
CA GLU A 35 -10.55 5.23 15.46
C GLU A 35 -11.74 4.79 16.32
N VAL A 36 -12.74 4.17 15.69
CA VAL A 36 -13.75 3.37 16.40
C VAL A 36 -13.31 1.92 16.30
N ASN A 37 -12.83 1.38 17.42
CA ASN A 37 -12.34 0.02 17.54
C ASN A 37 -13.45 -0.90 18.11
N PRO A 38 -14.18 -1.67 17.27
CA PRO A 38 -14.94 -2.82 17.75
C PRO A 38 -14.07 -4.08 17.63
N LEU A 39 -13.82 -4.68 18.78
CA LEU A 39 -12.98 -5.85 19.02
C LEU A 39 -13.22 -7.04 18.06
N LEU A 40 -12.08 -7.57 17.60
CA LEU A 40 -11.71 -8.97 17.30
C LEU A 40 -12.86 -9.99 17.22
N ILE A 41 -13.07 -10.54 16.02
CA ILE A 41 -13.71 -11.85 15.84
C ILE A 41 -12.77 -12.76 15.05
N SER A 42 -12.69 -13.99 15.56
CA SER A 42 -11.90 -15.12 15.12
C SER A 42 -12.43 -15.76 13.84
N GLU A 43 -11.48 -16.26 13.03
CA GLU A 43 -11.53 -17.35 12.06
C GLU A 43 -12.25 -17.23 10.70
N HIS A 44 -11.69 -18.03 9.78
CA HIS A 44 -11.96 -18.23 8.35
C HIS A 44 -11.77 -16.98 7.47
N VAL A 45 -10.81 -17.06 6.53
CA VAL A 45 -10.70 -16.12 5.40
C VAL A 45 -12.04 -16.17 4.67
N THR A 46 -12.90 -15.22 5.00
CA THR A 46 -14.21 -15.09 4.38
C THR A 46 -13.89 -14.42 3.06
N ARG A 47 -13.73 -15.24 2.01
CA ARG A 47 -13.84 -14.73 0.64
C ARG A 47 -15.09 -13.86 0.62
N ILE A 48 -15.02 -12.67 0.01
CA ILE A 48 -16.24 -11.92 -0.24
C ILE A 48 -17.09 -12.91 -1.01
N ALA A 49 -18.16 -13.40 -0.36
CA ALA A 49 -18.79 -14.64 -0.77
C ALA A 49 -19.07 -14.52 -2.28
N LYS A 50 -18.95 -15.64 -2.99
CA LYS A 50 -19.17 -15.87 -4.43
C LYS A 50 -20.61 -15.48 -4.88
N ARG A 51 -21.11 -14.35 -4.38
CA ARG A 51 -22.50 -13.97 -4.08
C ARG A 51 -23.07 -13.09 -5.18
N GLN A 52 -22.22 -12.52 -6.03
CA GLN A 52 -22.65 -11.75 -7.18
C GLN A 52 -22.24 -12.45 -8.47
N SER A 53 -22.97 -13.52 -8.81
CA SER A 53 -22.98 -14.11 -10.16
C SER A 53 -23.73 -13.23 -11.18
N SER A 54 -24.39 -12.17 -10.72
CA SER A 54 -25.04 -11.19 -11.58
C SER A 54 -24.01 -10.24 -12.20
N SER A 55 -24.06 -10.13 -13.53
CA SER A 55 -23.40 -9.08 -14.31
C SER A 55 -24.20 -7.78 -14.37
N THR A 56 -25.38 -7.73 -13.73
CA THR A 56 -26.27 -6.56 -13.73
C THR A 56 -26.20 -5.80 -12.41
N ARG A 57 -25.99 -4.48 -12.50
CA ARG A 57 -26.00 -3.53 -11.36
C ARG A 57 -27.34 -3.61 -10.60
N PRO A 58 -27.34 -3.76 -9.26
CA PRO A 58 -28.56 -3.67 -8.46
C PRO A 58 -29.23 -2.31 -8.62
N ALA A 59 -30.56 -2.30 -8.83
CA ALA A 59 -31.32 -1.09 -9.14
C ALA A 59 -31.14 0.03 -8.09
N ASN A 60 -30.99 -0.34 -6.81
CA ASN A 60 -30.78 0.60 -5.72
C ASN A 60 -29.37 1.25 -5.69
N LEU A 61 -28.41 0.72 -6.45
CA LEU A 61 -27.04 1.26 -6.52
C LEU A 61 -26.77 2.05 -7.81
N VAL A 62 -27.59 1.86 -8.86
CA VAL A 62 -27.35 2.44 -10.20
C VAL A 62 -27.14 3.95 -10.15
N ALA A 63 -28.03 4.69 -9.47
CA ALA A 63 -27.94 6.15 -9.43
C ALA A 63 -26.64 6.64 -8.78
N GLY A 64 -26.26 6.07 -7.63
CA GLY A 64 -25.01 6.40 -6.96
C GLY A 64 -23.77 6.02 -7.78
N LEU A 65 -23.79 4.88 -8.45
CA LEU A 65 -22.68 4.46 -9.33
C LEU A 65 -22.53 5.37 -10.56
N ASP A 66 -23.64 5.82 -11.13
CA ASP A 66 -23.63 6.77 -12.24
C ASP A 66 -23.11 8.15 -11.79
N GLU A 67 -23.43 8.59 -10.57
CA GLU A 67 -22.84 9.80 -9.97
C GLU A 67 -21.33 9.68 -9.79
N VAL A 68 -20.84 8.57 -9.23
CA VAL A 68 -19.39 8.30 -9.10
C VAL A 68 -18.72 8.33 -10.46
N TRP A 69 -19.27 7.60 -11.43
CA TRP A 69 -18.68 7.52 -12.76
C TRP A 69 -18.65 8.89 -13.45
N LYS A 70 -19.71 9.69 -13.31
CA LYS A 70 -19.75 11.06 -13.82
C LYS A 70 -18.73 11.95 -13.11
N HIS A 71 -18.65 11.87 -11.78
CA HIS A 71 -17.68 12.61 -10.99
C HIS A 71 -16.24 12.33 -11.46
N THR A 72 -15.86 11.04 -11.58
CA THR A 72 -14.53 10.66 -12.06
C THR A 72 -14.22 11.22 -13.45
N GLN A 73 -15.18 11.19 -14.38
CA GLN A 73 -14.98 11.78 -15.71
C GLN A 73 -14.81 13.31 -15.66
N ASP A 74 -15.54 13.98 -14.80
CA ASP A 74 -15.55 15.45 -14.71
C ASP A 74 -14.31 15.98 -13.96
N THR A 75 -13.85 15.28 -12.90
CA THR A 75 -12.76 15.75 -12.02
C THR A 75 -11.42 15.09 -12.28
N ARG A 76 -11.42 13.83 -12.77
CA ARG A 76 -10.25 12.98 -12.92
C ARG A 76 -10.18 12.29 -14.30
N PRO A 77 -10.41 12.98 -15.43
CA PRO A 77 -10.49 12.35 -16.75
C PRO A 77 -9.19 11.67 -17.20
N ARG A 78 -8.04 12.12 -16.68
CA ARG A 78 -6.73 11.59 -17.08
C ARG A 78 -6.48 10.19 -16.53
N ASP A 79 -7.02 9.93 -15.36
CA ASP A 79 -6.93 8.68 -14.61
C ASP A 79 -7.54 7.53 -15.42
N LEU A 80 -8.63 7.81 -16.16
CA LEU A 80 -9.27 6.83 -17.05
C LEU A 80 -8.36 6.32 -18.18
N SER A 81 -7.25 7.00 -18.45
CA SER A 81 -6.23 6.60 -19.44
C SER A 81 -4.91 6.12 -18.83
N PHE A 82 -4.75 6.22 -17.51
CA PHE A 82 -3.56 5.82 -16.78
C PHE A 82 -3.44 4.30 -16.69
N LYS A 83 -2.24 3.74 -16.96
CA LYS A 83 -2.01 2.31 -17.24
C LYS A 83 -1.11 1.61 -16.21
N ASN A 84 -1.18 2.02 -14.96
CA ASN A 84 -0.41 1.41 -13.89
C ASN A 84 -1.26 1.07 -12.66
N TYR A 85 -2.59 1.04 -12.76
CA TYR A 85 -3.42 0.58 -11.64
C TYR A 85 -3.21 -0.90 -11.36
N LEU A 86 -3.63 -1.38 -10.20
CA LEU A 86 -3.55 -2.78 -9.81
C LEU A 86 -4.16 -3.72 -10.87
N PHE A 87 -5.20 -3.28 -11.60
CA PHE A 87 -5.69 -4.01 -12.78
C PHE A 87 -4.58 -4.27 -13.81
N ASP A 88 -3.89 -3.20 -14.23
CA ASP A 88 -2.83 -3.25 -15.24
C ASP A 88 -1.61 -4.04 -14.72
N GLN A 89 -1.27 -3.87 -13.44
CA GLN A 89 -0.16 -4.59 -12.78
C GLN A 89 -0.42 -6.09 -12.74
N ILE A 90 -1.59 -6.51 -12.23
CA ILE A 90 -2.00 -7.93 -12.15
C ILE A 90 -2.00 -8.58 -13.54
N LEU A 91 -2.43 -7.86 -14.58
CA LEU A 91 -2.41 -8.36 -15.95
C LEU A 91 -0.98 -8.49 -16.50
N ALA A 92 -0.11 -7.51 -16.25
CA ALA A 92 1.28 -7.52 -16.71
C ALA A 92 2.11 -8.65 -16.09
N THR A 93 1.82 -9.00 -14.83
CA THR A 93 2.52 -10.04 -14.04
C THR A 93 1.84 -11.40 -14.10
N LYS A 94 0.76 -11.54 -14.89
CA LYS A 94 0.01 -12.78 -15.06
C LYS A 94 -0.59 -13.33 -13.76
N GLY A 95 -1.19 -12.47 -12.94
CA GLY A 95 -1.87 -12.88 -11.70
C GLY A 95 -0.96 -12.92 -10.48
N LYS A 96 0.18 -12.22 -10.50
CA LYS A 96 1.12 -12.14 -9.38
C LYS A 96 1.36 -10.69 -8.94
N ILE A 97 1.56 -10.42 -7.66
CA ILE A 97 1.93 -9.10 -7.17
C ILE A 97 3.03 -9.27 -6.13
N ASN A 98 4.16 -8.61 -6.36
CA ASN A 98 5.29 -8.59 -5.46
C ASN A 98 5.29 -7.29 -4.65
N TYR A 99 5.19 -7.40 -3.33
CA TYR A 99 5.32 -6.28 -2.42
C TYR A 99 6.79 -6.06 -2.01
N CYS A 100 7.18 -4.79 -1.86
CA CYS A 100 8.35 -4.43 -1.07
C CYS A 100 7.95 -3.54 0.10
N VAL A 101 8.29 -3.98 1.32
CA VAL A 101 7.90 -3.29 2.55
C VAL A 101 8.90 -2.20 2.89
N ARG A 102 8.44 -0.96 3.02
CA ARG A 102 9.21 0.17 3.54
C ARG A 102 8.91 0.31 5.03
N TRP A 103 9.79 -0.28 5.85
CA TRP A 103 9.67 -0.29 7.30
C TRP A 103 10.20 1.02 7.90
N GLU A 104 9.38 2.05 7.83
CA GLU A 104 9.60 3.37 8.46
C GLU A 104 9.22 3.31 9.95
N SER A 105 9.84 2.36 10.65
CA SER A 105 9.63 2.13 12.07
C SER A 105 10.95 1.88 12.79
N THR A 106 10.99 2.27 14.05
CA THR A 106 12.09 1.96 14.97
C THR A 106 11.90 0.64 15.70
N LYS A 107 10.72 0.01 15.56
CA LYS A 107 10.39 -1.27 16.17
C LYS A 107 11.10 -2.41 15.45
N THR A 108 11.32 -3.48 16.20
CA THR A 108 11.80 -4.74 15.63
C THR A 108 10.70 -5.43 14.85
N SER A 109 11.04 -5.97 13.68
CA SER A 109 10.19 -6.84 12.87
C SER A 109 10.71 -8.27 12.98
N THR A 110 9.91 -9.15 13.58
CA THR A 110 10.23 -10.58 13.70
C THR A 110 9.89 -11.34 12.41
N GLU A 111 10.51 -12.50 12.22
CA GLU A 111 10.20 -13.39 11.09
C GLU A 111 8.71 -13.77 11.05
N ALA A 112 8.11 -14.07 12.20
CA ALA A 112 6.68 -14.36 12.31
C ALA A 112 5.81 -13.16 11.87
N GLN A 113 6.15 -11.94 12.28
CA GLN A 113 5.43 -10.73 11.83
C GLN A 113 5.57 -10.49 10.32
N ARG A 114 6.74 -10.80 9.72
CA ARG A 114 6.91 -10.73 8.26
C ARG A 114 6.06 -11.78 7.54
N ALA A 115 5.96 -13.00 8.07
CA ALA A 115 5.06 -14.02 7.54
C ALA A 115 3.57 -13.62 7.66
N ASP A 116 3.18 -13.05 8.82
CA ASP A 116 1.85 -12.46 9.02
C ASP A 116 1.59 -11.30 8.04
N THR A 117 2.62 -10.51 7.71
CA THR A 117 2.53 -9.40 6.74
C THR A 117 2.17 -9.92 5.36
N VAL A 118 2.86 -10.96 4.87
CA VAL A 118 2.54 -11.63 3.58
C VAL A 118 1.08 -12.09 3.57
N THR A 119 0.65 -12.75 4.65
CA THR A 119 -0.72 -13.26 4.78
C THR A 119 -1.75 -12.13 4.76
N ALA A 120 -1.47 -11.02 5.45
CA ALA A 120 -2.34 -9.85 5.54
C ALA A 120 -2.52 -9.14 4.20
N VAL A 121 -1.43 -8.87 3.47
CA VAL A 121 -1.50 -8.19 2.16
C VAL A 121 -2.16 -9.10 1.12
N ARG A 122 -1.85 -10.41 1.12
CA ARG A 122 -2.48 -11.37 0.22
C ARG A 122 -3.98 -11.46 0.45
N ARG A 123 -4.41 -11.56 1.72
CA ARG A 123 -5.83 -11.58 2.08
C ARG A 123 -6.54 -10.30 1.63
N SER A 124 -5.95 -9.14 1.92
CA SER A 124 -6.55 -7.84 1.60
C SER A 124 -6.68 -7.60 0.09
N MET A 125 -5.64 -7.90 -0.69
CA MET A 125 -5.67 -7.82 -2.16
C MET A 125 -6.73 -8.76 -2.74
N ASN A 126 -6.78 -10.01 -2.28
CA ASN A 126 -7.70 -11.00 -2.83
C ASN A 126 -9.17 -10.70 -2.49
N LYS A 127 -9.48 -9.94 -1.43
CA LYS A 127 -10.85 -9.46 -1.21
C LYS A 127 -11.32 -8.52 -2.33
N TRP A 128 -10.44 -7.65 -2.85
CA TRP A 128 -10.77 -6.86 -4.04
C TRP A 128 -10.83 -7.73 -5.30
N VAL A 129 -9.93 -8.69 -5.47
CA VAL A 129 -9.96 -9.61 -6.64
C VAL A 129 -11.22 -10.49 -6.64
N ASP A 130 -11.72 -10.93 -5.48
CA ASP A 130 -12.98 -11.67 -5.34
C ASP A 130 -14.16 -10.88 -5.96
N SER A 131 -14.11 -9.54 -5.93
CA SER A 131 -15.12 -8.66 -6.53
C SER A 131 -15.12 -8.70 -8.06
N LEU A 132 -13.98 -9.06 -8.68
CA LEU A 132 -13.79 -9.15 -10.14
C LEU A 132 -13.91 -10.59 -10.67
N ALA A 133 -13.71 -11.59 -9.82
CA ALA A 133 -13.70 -12.99 -10.22
C ALA A 133 -14.99 -13.37 -10.98
N GLY A 134 -14.83 -13.80 -12.23
CA GLY A 134 -15.94 -14.19 -13.11
C GLY A 134 -16.76 -13.03 -13.69
N TYR A 135 -16.36 -11.77 -13.46
CA TYR A 135 -17.05 -10.59 -13.98
C TYR A 135 -16.40 -10.09 -15.28
N ASP A 136 -17.23 -9.88 -16.30
CA ASP A 136 -16.89 -9.17 -17.55
C ASP A 136 -15.53 -9.56 -18.19
N GLY A 137 -15.20 -10.84 -18.18
CA GLY A 137 -13.96 -11.37 -18.79
C GLY A 137 -12.68 -11.12 -17.98
N TRP A 138 -12.78 -10.73 -16.71
CA TRP A 138 -11.62 -10.72 -15.81
C TRP A 138 -11.03 -12.14 -15.66
N PRO A 139 -9.71 -12.33 -15.87
CA PRO A 139 -9.15 -13.67 -16.05
C PRO A 139 -8.80 -14.41 -14.75
N TYR A 140 -8.73 -13.72 -13.60
CA TYR A 140 -8.20 -14.27 -12.36
C TYR A 140 -9.28 -14.46 -11.28
N SER A 141 -9.31 -15.63 -10.66
CA SER A 141 -10.12 -15.90 -9.45
C SER A 141 -9.41 -15.50 -8.15
N ASP A 142 -8.11 -15.34 -8.22
CA ASP A 142 -7.19 -15.02 -7.15
C ASP A 142 -5.87 -14.51 -7.73
N VAL A 143 -5.11 -13.79 -6.91
CA VAL A 143 -3.79 -13.28 -7.25
C VAL A 143 -2.79 -13.80 -6.23
N GLU A 144 -1.66 -14.31 -6.72
CA GLU A 144 -0.51 -14.66 -5.90
C GLU A 144 0.13 -13.38 -5.39
N VAL A 145 0.18 -13.19 -4.08
CA VAL A 145 0.82 -12.00 -3.49
C VAL A 145 1.98 -12.45 -2.63
N ASN A 146 3.16 -11.88 -2.91
CA ASN A 146 4.42 -12.17 -2.23
C ASN A 146 4.98 -10.90 -1.61
N VAL A 147 5.82 -11.02 -0.59
CA VAL A 147 6.70 -9.92 -0.14
C VAL A 147 8.14 -10.33 -0.48
N VAL A 148 8.77 -9.58 -1.36
CA VAL A 148 10.09 -9.92 -1.93
C VAL A 148 11.23 -9.08 -1.38
N GLY A 149 10.91 -7.98 -0.68
CA GLY A 149 11.93 -7.11 -0.10
C GLY A 149 11.46 -6.31 1.10
N TYR A 150 12.44 -5.88 1.89
CA TYR A 150 12.26 -5.00 3.05
C TYR A 150 13.32 -3.90 3.02
N ALA A 151 12.87 -2.65 3.05
CA ALA A 151 13.71 -1.50 3.31
C ALA A 151 13.60 -1.10 4.78
N VAL A 152 14.73 -1.00 5.47
CA VAL A 152 14.83 -0.66 6.90
C VAL A 152 15.89 0.39 7.13
N ASN A 153 15.70 1.22 8.16
CA ASN A 153 16.74 2.15 8.61
C ASN A 153 17.98 1.42 9.18
N ASN A 154 17.79 0.24 9.75
CA ASN A 154 18.83 -0.58 10.33
C ASN A 154 18.47 -2.07 10.16
N LYS A 155 19.38 -2.87 9.59
CA LYS A 155 19.16 -4.32 9.38
C LYS A 155 18.89 -5.07 10.69
N ASN A 156 19.43 -4.60 11.80
CA ASN A 156 19.22 -5.22 13.12
C ASN A 156 17.78 -5.14 13.62
N LEU A 157 16.93 -4.33 12.98
CA LEU A 157 15.49 -4.33 13.26
C LEU A 157 14.82 -5.60 12.75
N LEU A 158 15.38 -6.27 11.73
CA LEU A 158 14.86 -7.52 11.20
C LEU A 158 15.41 -8.69 12.02
N GLN A 159 14.59 -9.22 12.91
CA GLN A 159 14.91 -10.39 13.73
C GLN A 159 14.53 -11.69 13.00
N GLY A 160 15.31 -12.75 13.22
CA GLY A 160 15.12 -14.05 12.58
C GLY A 160 15.66 -14.09 11.14
N SER A 161 15.23 -15.08 10.37
CA SER A 161 15.70 -15.28 9.00
C SER A 161 15.14 -14.22 8.05
N THR A 162 16.00 -13.69 7.18
CA THR A 162 15.61 -12.85 6.04
C THR A 162 15.86 -13.55 4.70
N THR A 163 16.05 -14.87 4.71
CA THR A 163 16.27 -15.66 3.49
C THR A 163 15.11 -15.45 2.51
N GLY A 164 15.45 -15.19 1.25
CA GLY A 164 14.48 -14.94 0.19
C GLY A 164 14.03 -13.47 0.06
N LEU A 165 14.38 -12.60 1.01
CA LEU A 165 14.07 -11.17 0.96
C LEU A 165 15.27 -10.36 0.49
N ASP A 166 15.04 -9.39 -0.39
CA ASP A 166 15.99 -8.33 -0.66
C ASP A 166 15.95 -7.29 0.47
N ILE A 167 17.07 -7.13 1.19
CA ILE A 167 17.16 -6.22 2.33
C ILE A 167 17.88 -4.93 1.93
N TYR A 168 17.12 -3.84 1.92
CA TYR A 168 17.58 -2.50 1.58
C TYR A 168 17.81 -1.66 2.84
N THR A 169 18.87 -0.85 2.83
CA THR A 169 19.16 0.17 3.86
C THR A 169 19.30 1.57 3.25
N THR A 170 18.94 1.70 1.98
CA THR A 170 18.83 2.96 1.26
C THR A 170 17.63 3.75 1.77
N LYS A 171 17.68 5.06 1.53
CA LYS A 171 16.63 6.00 1.92
C LYS A 171 16.28 6.87 0.72
N ASP A 172 15.02 7.28 0.67
CA ASP A 172 14.59 8.31 -0.26
C ASP A 172 15.06 9.72 0.18
N SER A 173 14.68 10.73 -0.60
CA SER A 173 14.99 12.13 -0.28
C SER A 173 14.33 12.65 1.01
N GLY A 174 13.30 11.97 1.51
CA GLY A 174 12.67 12.23 2.81
C GLY A 174 13.37 11.54 3.98
N GLY A 175 14.40 10.74 3.72
CA GLY A 175 15.12 9.96 4.74
C GLY A 175 14.39 8.69 5.17
N ILE A 176 13.35 8.30 4.44
CA ILE A 176 12.50 7.13 4.70
C ILE A 176 13.14 5.92 4.01
N PRO A 177 13.23 4.75 4.69
CA PRO A 177 13.74 3.54 4.07
C PRO A 177 13.06 3.24 2.74
N GLU A 178 13.85 2.99 1.70
CA GLU A 178 13.38 2.84 0.33
C GLU A 178 13.92 1.56 -0.31
N CYS A 179 13.02 0.78 -0.90
CA CYS A 179 13.34 -0.34 -1.78
C CYS A 179 13.93 0.19 -3.09
N ASP A 180 14.82 -0.54 -3.75
CA ASP A 180 15.52 -0.04 -4.94
C ASP A 180 14.54 0.46 -6.03
N PRO A 181 14.50 1.77 -6.32
CA PRO A 181 13.55 2.33 -7.30
C PRO A 181 13.69 1.71 -8.68
N ARG A 182 14.89 1.24 -9.04
CA ARG A 182 15.13 0.59 -10.33
C ARG A 182 14.35 -0.71 -10.49
N CYS A 183 13.93 -1.33 -9.38
CA CYS A 183 13.14 -2.55 -9.36
C CYS A 183 11.65 -2.32 -9.12
N GLY A 184 11.22 -1.09 -8.81
CA GLY A 184 9.82 -0.79 -8.52
C GLY A 184 9.01 -0.52 -9.78
N ARG A 185 7.84 -1.15 -9.91
CA ARG A 185 6.89 -0.94 -11.02
C ARG A 185 6.48 0.52 -11.18
N PHE A 186 6.30 1.24 -10.07
CA PHE A 186 5.99 2.66 -10.10
C PHE A 186 7.00 3.50 -10.92
N PHE A 187 8.28 3.10 -10.91
CA PHE A 187 9.36 3.76 -11.65
C PHE A 187 9.58 3.17 -13.05
N ASN A 188 9.05 1.96 -13.31
CA ASN A 188 9.21 1.20 -14.56
C ASN A 188 7.83 0.82 -15.14
N GLN A 189 6.99 1.83 -15.39
CA GLN A 189 5.58 1.62 -15.81
C GLN A 189 5.44 1.02 -17.22
N ASP A 190 6.53 1.03 -18.01
CA ASP A 190 6.64 0.36 -19.30
C ASP A 190 6.93 -1.15 -19.19
N ASN A 191 7.02 -1.68 -17.96
CA ASN A 191 7.34 -3.07 -17.65
C ASN A 191 8.78 -3.48 -18.06
N VAL A 192 9.71 -2.52 -18.15
CA VAL A 192 11.11 -2.77 -18.51
C VAL A 192 12.00 -2.51 -17.30
N TYR A 193 12.62 -3.57 -16.78
CA TYR A 193 13.45 -3.52 -15.58
C TYR A 193 14.94 -3.69 -15.91
N SER A 194 15.45 -2.99 -16.93
CA SER A 194 16.85 -3.14 -17.38
C SER A 194 17.87 -2.75 -16.32
N ASP A 195 17.50 -1.79 -15.47
CA ASP A 195 18.39 -1.20 -14.47
C ASP A 195 18.23 -1.87 -13.09
N CYS A 196 17.21 -2.72 -12.93
CA CYS A 196 17.00 -3.49 -11.70
C CYS A 196 18.09 -4.56 -11.56
N PRO A 197 18.82 -4.61 -10.43
CA PRO A 197 19.70 -5.74 -10.13
C PRO A 197 18.92 -7.06 -10.12
N GLY A 198 19.28 -8.00 -11.00
CA GLY A 198 18.55 -9.26 -11.19
C GLY A 198 17.35 -9.16 -12.15
N GLY A 199 17.17 -7.99 -12.78
CA GLY A 199 16.20 -7.75 -13.86
C GLY A 199 14.75 -7.94 -13.42
N ALA A 200 13.90 -8.23 -14.40
CA ALA A 200 12.47 -8.45 -14.17
C ALA A 200 12.17 -9.59 -13.18
N ALA A 201 13.10 -10.52 -12.90
CA ALA A 201 12.85 -11.57 -11.91
C ALA A 201 12.90 -11.06 -10.44
N ARG A 202 13.49 -9.88 -10.20
CA ARG A 202 13.66 -9.28 -8.87
C ARG A 202 12.84 -8.00 -8.66
N HIS A 203 11.91 -7.69 -9.57
CA HIS A 203 11.06 -6.51 -9.43
C HIS A 203 10.04 -6.65 -8.30
N TYR A 204 9.54 -5.50 -7.83
CA TYR A 204 8.35 -5.40 -7.01
C TYR A 204 7.33 -4.48 -7.68
N ASP A 205 6.05 -4.76 -7.46
CA ASP A 205 4.91 -4.06 -8.06
C ASP A 205 4.41 -2.95 -7.15
N VAL A 206 4.29 -3.27 -5.87
CA VAL A 206 3.60 -2.45 -4.87
C VAL A 206 4.52 -2.22 -3.68
N SER A 207 4.47 -1.03 -3.09
CA SER A 207 5.20 -0.73 -1.86
C SER A 207 4.25 -0.56 -0.69
N LEU A 208 4.45 -1.36 0.36
CA LEU A 208 3.75 -1.19 1.63
C LEU A 208 4.64 -0.42 2.60
N TRP A 209 4.23 0.79 2.95
CA TRP A 209 4.94 1.64 3.90
C TRP A 209 4.29 1.50 5.28
N LEU A 210 5.08 1.08 6.25
CA LEU A 210 4.66 0.97 7.65
C LEU A 210 5.37 2.07 8.44
N THR A 211 4.62 3.11 8.76
CA THR A 211 5.13 4.37 9.31
C THR A 211 4.75 4.53 10.78
N ASP A 212 5.75 4.69 11.66
CA ASP A 212 5.50 4.99 13.08
C ASP A 212 4.76 6.33 13.25
N GLY A 213 3.73 6.34 14.10
CA GLY A 213 2.99 7.57 14.45
C GLY A 213 2.07 8.12 13.37
N MET A 214 1.96 7.47 12.20
CA MET A 214 1.01 7.86 11.18
C MET A 214 -0.42 7.47 11.57
N GLY A 215 -1.30 8.45 11.63
CA GLY A 215 -2.75 8.25 11.62
C GLY A 215 -3.26 8.17 10.18
N GLY A 216 -4.28 7.35 9.96
CA GLY A 216 -4.89 7.20 8.64
C GLY A 216 -4.08 6.37 7.65
N GLY A 217 -4.35 6.59 6.36
CA GLY A 217 -3.68 5.89 5.26
C GLY A 217 -3.43 6.80 4.05
N ALA A 218 -2.59 6.35 3.12
CA ALA A 218 -2.47 6.94 1.79
C ALA A 218 -2.16 5.83 0.78
N GLY A 219 -2.82 5.87 -0.36
CA GLY A 219 -2.78 4.78 -1.33
C GLY A 219 -2.78 5.26 -2.78
N GLY A 220 -2.34 4.39 -3.68
CA GLY A 220 -2.36 4.63 -5.11
C GLY A 220 -1.70 3.51 -5.89
N ASP A 221 -1.34 3.78 -7.14
CA ASP A 221 -0.70 2.81 -8.03
C ASP A 221 0.68 2.34 -7.53
N TRP A 222 1.35 3.15 -6.72
CA TRP A 222 2.63 2.82 -6.09
C TRP A 222 2.50 1.90 -4.86
N GLY A 223 1.31 1.78 -4.28
CA GLY A 223 1.02 1.01 -3.07
C GLY A 223 0.38 1.82 -1.96
N GLU A 224 0.58 1.36 -0.72
CA GLU A 224 -0.13 1.84 0.45
C GLU A 224 0.83 2.28 1.54
N ARG A 225 0.47 3.31 2.29
CA ARG A 225 1.16 3.78 3.48
C ARG A 225 0.17 3.88 4.63
N ILE A 226 0.47 3.19 5.72
CA ILE A 226 -0.39 3.12 6.91
C ILE A 226 0.47 3.12 8.18
N GLY A 227 -0.17 3.42 9.31
CA GLY A 227 0.49 3.39 10.62
C GLY A 227 1.02 2.00 10.99
N THR A 228 2.28 1.89 11.42
CA THR A 228 2.89 0.62 11.83
C THR A 228 2.11 -0.06 12.96
N ASP A 229 1.80 0.69 14.03
CA ASP A 229 1.10 0.14 15.20
C ASP A 229 -0.32 -0.31 14.83
N TYR A 230 -1.03 0.48 14.01
CA TYR A 230 -2.33 0.09 13.47
C TYR A 230 -2.24 -1.22 12.69
N PHE A 231 -1.31 -1.31 11.73
CA PHE A 231 -1.16 -2.50 10.89
C PHE A 231 -0.84 -3.74 11.72
N LEU A 232 0.13 -3.66 12.63
CA LEU A 232 0.53 -4.80 13.47
C LEU A 232 -0.60 -5.27 14.40
N ASN A 233 -1.39 -4.33 14.94
CA ASN A 233 -2.57 -4.67 15.76
C ASN A 233 -3.69 -5.32 14.93
N ALA A 234 -3.81 -4.95 13.66
CA ALA A 234 -4.84 -5.46 12.75
C ALA A 234 -4.38 -6.62 11.86
N ILE A 235 -3.10 -7.01 11.87
CA ILE A 235 -2.47 -7.88 10.86
C ILE A 235 -3.16 -9.24 10.68
N LYS A 236 -3.81 -9.74 11.74
CA LYS A 236 -4.57 -11.01 11.73
C LYS A 236 -6.07 -10.85 11.52
N GLN A 237 -6.59 -9.62 11.51
CA GLN A 237 -8.01 -9.36 11.28
C GLN A 237 -8.37 -9.66 9.83
N ASP A 238 -9.56 -10.21 9.61
CA ASP A 238 -10.04 -10.52 8.27
C ASP A 238 -10.06 -9.26 7.39
N ASN A 239 -10.60 -8.15 7.91
CA ASN A 239 -10.63 -6.85 7.24
C ASN A 239 -9.70 -5.84 7.93
N ILE A 240 -8.55 -5.56 7.31
CA ILE A 240 -7.67 -4.46 7.72
C ILE A 240 -8.19 -3.20 7.06
N HIS A 241 -9.14 -2.51 7.72
CA HIS A 241 -9.94 -1.41 7.16
C HIS A 241 -9.13 -0.39 6.34
N ILE A 242 -8.11 0.23 6.93
CA ILE A 242 -7.33 1.27 6.24
C ILE A 242 -6.58 0.66 5.04
N LEU A 243 -5.94 -0.50 5.22
CA LEU A 243 -5.25 -1.18 4.11
C LEU A 243 -6.20 -1.50 2.95
N LEU A 244 -7.41 -1.98 3.24
CA LEU A 244 -8.41 -2.27 2.21
C LEU A 244 -8.84 -1.00 1.47
N HIS A 245 -9.02 0.12 2.17
CA HIS A 245 -9.31 1.41 1.56
C HIS A 245 -8.16 1.84 0.62
N GLU A 246 -6.92 1.79 1.10
CA GLU A 246 -5.76 2.21 0.30
C GLU A 246 -5.52 1.32 -0.93
N ILE A 247 -5.77 0.01 -0.82
CA ILE A 247 -5.75 -0.89 -2.00
C ILE A 247 -6.82 -0.48 -3.02
N GLY A 248 -7.98 0.03 -2.57
CA GLY A 248 -9.02 0.56 -3.45
C GLY A 248 -8.51 1.70 -4.34
N HIS A 249 -7.70 2.61 -3.79
CA HIS A 249 -7.01 3.64 -4.58
C HIS A 249 -5.99 3.07 -5.56
N GLY A 250 -5.35 1.93 -5.22
CA GLY A 250 -4.52 1.17 -6.15
C GLY A 250 -5.28 0.67 -7.38
N PHE A 251 -6.59 0.41 -7.25
CA PHE A 251 -7.49 0.13 -8.39
C PHE A 251 -8.04 1.39 -9.08
N GLY A 252 -7.65 2.58 -8.63
CA GLY A 252 -8.10 3.86 -9.18
C GLY A 252 -9.40 4.39 -8.58
N LEU A 253 -9.97 3.71 -7.57
CA LEU A 253 -11.18 4.18 -6.91
C LEU A 253 -10.96 5.53 -6.23
N ASP A 254 -11.99 6.38 -6.27
CA ASP A 254 -11.95 7.72 -5.70
C ASP A 254 -12.05 7.70 -4.18
N ASP A 255 -11.64 8.79 -3.55
CA ASP A 255 -11.89 9.05 -2.14
C ASP A 255 -13.10 9.98 -1.98
N PHE A 256 -13.81 9.89 -0.86
CA PHE A 256 -15.10 10.52 -0.65
C PHE A 256 -15.17 11.34 0.66
N TYR A 257 -14.49 12.49 0.68
CA TYR A 257 -14.51 13.39 1.85
C TYR A 257 -15.71 14.32 1.89
N ASP A 258 -15.98 14.98 0.78
CA ASP A 258 -16.81 16.18 0.67
C ASP A 258 -18.20 15.90 0.07
N TRP A 259 -18.44 14.65 -0.33
CA TRP A 259 -19.74 14.24 -0.86
C TRP A 259 -20.06 12.77 -0.56
N THR A 260 -21.26 12.35 -0.92
CA THR A 260 -21.75 10.97 -0.74
C THR A 260 -22.70 10.62 -1.88
N PRO A 261 -22.43 9.57 -2.66
CA PRO A 261 -23.33 9.15 -3.74
C PRO A 261 -24.70 8.76 -3.20
N VAL A 262 -25.74 9.06 -3.96
CA VAL A 262 -27.12 8.75 -3.56
C VAL A 262 -27.34 7.26 -3.34
N GLY A 263 -28.22 6.93 -2.40
CA GLY A 263 -28.59 5.53 -2.09
C GLY A 263 -27.54 4.74 -1.29
N THR A 264 -26.35 5.28 -1.05
CA THR A 264 -25.30 4.61 -0.27
C THR A 264 -25.43 4.82 1.24
N GLY A 265 -26.04 5.93 1.66
CA GLY A 265 -26.06 6.36 3.06
C GLY A 265 -24.66 6.57 3.66
N GLY A 266 -23.63 6.71 2.82
CA GLY A 266 -22.23 6.81 3.25
C GLY A 266 -21.62 5.50 3.73
N LYS A 267 -22.25 4.34 3.48
CA LYS A 267 -21.85 3.04 4.02
C LYS A 267 -21.07 2.20 3.00
N PHE A 268 -19.85 2.62 2.68
CA PHE A 268 -18.96 1.92 1.76
C PHE A 268 -17.50 2.26 2.10
N ILE A 269 -16.56 1.38 1.78
CA ILE A 269 -15.19 1.47 2.31
C ILE A 269 -14.43 2.67 1.75
N MET A 270 -14.68 3.04 0.49
CA MET A 270 -13.99 4.18 -0.15
C MET A 270 -14.43 5.54 0.43
N LYS A 271 -15.46 5.58 1.28
CA LYS A 271 -15.70 6.72 2.16
C LYS A 271 -15.02 6.44 3.49
N ALA A 272 -13.97 7.19 3.81
CA ALA A 272 -13.22 7.02 5.06
C ALA A 272 -14.17 6.98 6.28
N GLY A 273 -14.10 5.89 7.06
CA GLY A 273 -14.98 5.66 8.22
C GLY A 273 -16.40 5.16 7.91
N GLY A 274 -16.78 5.06 6.63
CA GLY A 274 -18.12 4.66 6.19
C GLY A 274 -18.41 3.15 6.31
N SER A 275 -17.38 2.30 6.14
CA SER A 275 -17.46 0.85 6.33
C SER A 275 -16.08 0.30 6.66
N THR A 276 -16.00 -0.70 7.54
CA THR A 276 -14.73 -1.41 7.85
C THR A 276 -14.42 -2.55 6.89
N SER A 277 -15.27 -2.79 5.89
CA SER A 277 -15.16 -3.87 4.91
C SER A 277 -15.66 -3.44 3.53
N ILE A 278 -15.18 -4.11 2.48
CA ILE A 278 -15.62 -3.88 1.10
C ILE A 278 -17.11 -4.25 1.00
N THR A 279 -17.91 -3.31 0.50
CA THR A 279 -19.36 -3.45 0.35
C THR A 279 -19.77 -3.79 -1.08
N ASP A 280 -21.05 -4.06 -1.30
CA ASP A 280 -21.62 -4.22 -2.64
C ASP A 280 -21.43 -2.95 -3.50
N PHE A 281 -21.47 -1.76 -2.90
CA PHE A 281 -21.25 -0.52 -3.65
C PHE A 281 -19.80 -0.41 -4.13
N ASP A 282 -18.83 -0.72 -3.27
CA ASP A 282 -17.40 -0.75 -3.61
C ASP A 282 -17.11 -1.78 -4.71
N THR A 283 -17.72 -2.96 -4.61
CA THR A 283 -17.66 -4.02 -5.63
C THR A 283 -18.10 -3.51 -6.99
N TRP A 284 -19.24 -2.80 -7.06
CA TRP A 284 -19.75 -2.28 -8.33
C TRP A 284 -18.97 -1.08 -8.84
N MET A 285 -18.41 -0.22 -7.96
CA MET A 285 -17.48 0.83 -8.37
C MET A 285 -16.24 0.24 -9.05
N LEU A 286 -15.64 -0.80 -8.46
CA LEU A 286 -14.51 -1.52 -9.03
C LEU A 286 -14.83 -2.14 -10.38
N ARG A 287 -16.00 -2.79 -10.48
CA ARG A 287 -16.49 -3.41 -11.72
C ARG A 287 -16.74 -2.38 -12.83
N ASP A 288 -17.30 -1.21 -12.50
CA ASP A 288 -17.48 -0.13 -13.46
C ASP A 288 -16.13 0.38 -13.99
N TRP A 289 -15.13 0.56 -13.12
CA TRP A 289 -13.76 0.90 -13.53
C TRP A 289 -13.17 -0.13 -14.50
N TRP A 290 -13.26 -1.42 -14.15
CA TRP A 290 -12.81 -2.50 -15.01
C TRP A 290 -13.46 -2.43 -16.40
N SER A 291 -14.80 -2.48 -16.44
CA SER A 291 -15.56 -2.56 -17.69
C SER A 291 -15.42 -1.33 -18.57
N LYS A 292 -15.41 -0.13 -17.96
CA LYS A 292 -15.52 1.13 -18.69
C LYS A 292 -14.18 1.81 -18.99
N ALA A 293 -13.15 1.61 -18.18
CA ALA A 293 -11.84 2.27 -18.37
C ALA A 293 -10.69 1.32 -18.75
N VAL A 294 -10.66 0.11 -18.20
CA VAL A 294 -9.46 -0.74 -18.25
C VAL A 294 -9.57 -1.84 -19.30
N LYS A 295 -10.66 -2.61 -19.30
CA LYS A 295 -10.83 -3.82 -20.12
C LYS A 295 -10.52 -3.61 -21.60
N ALA A 296 -10.99 -2.51 -22.19
CA ALA A 296 -10.80 -2.22 -23.61
C ALA A 296 -9.33 -2.11 -24.04
N ARG A 297 -8.41 -1.88 -23.09
CA ARG A 297 -6.96 -1.86 -23.33
C ARG A 297 -6.37 -3.25 -23.57
N TYR A 298 -7.11 -4.30 -23.18
CA TYR A 298 -6.68 -5.70 -23.21
C TYR A 298 -7.68 -6.56 -24.00
N PRO A 299 -7.76 -6.38 -25.34
CA PRO A 299 -8.75 -7.09 -26.16
C PRO A 299 -8.51 -8.59 -26.28
N ASN A 300 -7.30 -9.07 -25.95
CA ASN A 300 -6.87 -10.46 -26.14
C ASN A 300 -6.79 -11.26 -24.83
N LEU A 301 -7.56 -10.87 -23.79
CA LEU A 301 -7.54 -11.61 -22.53
C LEU A 301 -8.08 -13.03 -22.71
N PRO A 302 -7.44 -14.04 -22.09
CA PRO A 302 -7.95 -15.39 -22.11
C PRO A 302 -9.31 -15.45 -21.40
N ALA A 303 -10.17 -16.36 -21.81
CA ALA A 303 -11.44 -16.61 -21.14
C ALA A 303 -11.20 -16.96 -19.65
N ALA A 304 -12.05 -16.46 -18.77
CA ALA A 304 -11.90 -16.56 -17.31
C ALA A 304 -11.63 -18.01 -16.87
N GLY A 305 -10.59 -18.22 -16.05
CA GLY A 305 -10.27 -19.51 -15.44
C GLY A 305 -9.25 -20.37 -16.20
N VAL A 306 -8.66 -19.88 -17.29
CA VAL A 306 -7.46 -20.51 -17.86
C VAL A 306 -6.23 -19.82 -17.27
N ALA A 307 -5.68 -20.40 -16.20
CA ALA A 307 -4.33 -20.05 -15.77
C ALA A 307 -3.40 -20.13 -17.00
N PRO A 308 -2.54 -19.13 -17.24
CA PRO A 308 -1.60 -19.22 -18.36
C PRO A 308 -0.78 -20.48 -18.18
N VAL A 309 -0.92 -21.42 -19.11
CA VAL A 309 0.04 -22.52 -19.23
C VAL A 309 1.37 -21.82 -19.48
N GLU A 310 2.34 -21.97 -18.57
CA GLU A 310 3.70 -21.58 -18.85
C GLU A 310 4.09 -22.30 -20.14
N GLU A 311 4.31 -21.54 -21.21
CA GLU A 311 4.98 -22.07 -22.39
C GLU A 311 6.43 -22.30 -21.97
N GLU A 312 6.66 -23.47 -21.37
CA GLU A 312 7.97 -24.00 -21.07
C GLU A 312 8.70 -24.08 -22.40
N ALA A 313 9.62 -23.14 -22.63
CA ALA A 313 10.50 -23.18 -23.78
C ALA A 313 11.20 -24.54 -23.78
N ALA A 314 10.98 -25.30 -24.86
CA ALA A 314 11.48 -26.67 -25.01
C ALA A 314 12.98 -26.75 -24.64
N PRO A 315 13.39 -27.76 -23.85
CA PRO A 315 14.79 -27.91 -23.48
C PRO A 315 15.62 -28.17 -24.75
N PRO A 316 16.85 -27.65 -24.86
CA PRO A 316 17.71 -27.94 -25.99
C PRO A 316 18.05 -29.42 -26.00
N THR A 317 17.92 -30.03 -27.18
CA THR A 317 18.21 -31.43 -27.46
C THR A 317 19.71 -31.69 -27.26
N THR A 318 20.11 -32.12 -26.06
CA THR A 318 21.45 -32.63 -25.82
C THR A 318 21.48 -34.13 -26.08
N THR A 319 22.03 -34.50 -27.24
CA THR A 319 22.40 -35.88 -27.57
C THR A 319 23.42 -36.38 -26.55
N SER A 320 23.05 -37.32 -25.67
CA SER A 320 24.00 -38.08 -24.88
C SER A 320 23.92 -39.56 -25.24
N ALA A 321 25.07 -40.06 -25.70
CA ALA A 321 25.32 -41.45 -26.04
C ALA A 321 25.18 -42.33 -24.80
N GLY A 322 24.71 -43.55 -25.02
CA GLY A 322 24.28 -44.48 -24.00
C GLY A 322 25.38 -44.97 -23.05
N PHE A 323 24.93 -45.40 -21.88
CA PHE A 323 25.62 -46.40 -21.08
C PHE A 323 24.59 -47.29 -20.39
N SER A 324 24.79 -48.59 -20.56
CA SER A 324 23.91 -49.69 -20.15
C SER A 324 23.84 -49.85 -18.63
N THR A 325 22.64 -50.16 -18.13
CA THR A 325 22.39 -50.62 -16.77
C THR A 325 22.45 -52.15 -16.71
N PRO A 326 23.14 -52.77 -15.72
CA PRO A 326 22.84 -54.15 -15.33
C PRO A 326 21.87 -54.19 -14.15
N ALA A 327 21.08 -55.27 -14.16
CA ALA A 327 19.95 -55.56 -13.29
C ALA A 327 20.28 -55.73 -11.80
N ALA A 328 19.23 -55.53 -11.00
CA ALA A 328 19.15 -55.76 -9.56
C ALA A 328 19.38 -57.23 -9.15
N PRO A 329 19.73 -57.47 -7.87
CA PRO A 329 19.28 -58.66 -7.17
C PRO A 329 18.29 -58.33 -6.06
N THR A 330 17.18 -59.06 -6.11
CA THR A 330 16.17 -59.26 -5.08
C THR A 330 16.79 -59.95 -3.86
N SER A 331 16.58 -59.42 -2.65
CA SER A 331 16.65 -60.17 -1.39
C SER A 331 15.99 -59.36 -0.27
N ALA A 332 14.82 -59.81 0.17
CA ALA A 332 14.19 -59.36 1.42
C ALA A 332 14.81 -60.13 2.60
N PRO A 333 14.94 -59.53 3.79
CA PRO A 333 15.04 -60.29 5.02
C PRO A 333 13.82 -60.11 5.93
N THR A 334 13.52 -61.26 6.53
CA THR A 334 12.52 -61.63 7.52
C THR A 334 12.43 -60.72 8.74
N ALA A 335 11.20 -60.56 9.23
CA ALA A 335 10.83 -59.87 10.46
C ALA A 335 11.46 -60.52 11.72
N VAL A 336 11.97 -59.66 12.60
CA VAL A 336 12.35 -59.96 13.99
C VAL A 336 11.55 -58.97 14.87
N PRO A 337 10.93 -59.40 15.98
CA PRO A 337 10.06 -58.53 16.77
C PRO A 337 10.88 -57.53 17.59
N GLU A 338 10.49 -56.26 17.52
CA GLU A 338 11.04 -55.14 18.28
C GLU A 338 10.42 -55.11 19.70
N PRO A 339 11.17 -54.78 20.76
CA PRO A 339 10.66 -54.75 22.13
C PRO A 339 9.85 -53.48 22.42
N GLU A 340 8.89 -53.59 23.34
CA GLU A 340 8.01 -52.51 23.82
C GLU A 340 8.77 -51.22 24.20
N PRO A 341 8.17 -50.04 23.95
CA PRO A 341 8.72 -48.78 24.42
C PRO A 341 8.37 -48.56 25.90
N THR A 342 9.39 -48.46 26.74
CA THR A 342 9.28 -48.02 28.14
C THR A 342 8.89 -46.55 28.20
N GLU A 343 7.87 -46.27 28.99
CA GLU A 343 7.27 -44.96 29.31
C GLU A 343 8.28 -43.99 29.97
N PRO A 344 8.40 -42.73 29.52
CA PRO A 344 9.14 -41.71 30.26
C PRO A 344 8.27 -41.10 31.37
N GLY A 345 8.75 -41.22 32.62
CA GLY A 345 8.08 -40.75 33.82
C GLY A 345 7.80 -39.24 33.88
N GLN A 346 6.70 -38.92 34.56
CA GLN A 346 6.25 -37.57 34.92
C GLN A 346 7.33 -36.74 35.64
N PRO A 347 7.44 -35.42 35.36
CA PRO A 347 8.11 -34.49 36.25
C PRO A 347 7.25 -34.20 37.49
N GLU A 348 7.83 -34.44 38.67
CA GLU A 348 7.27 -34.14 39.98
C GLU A 348 7.31 -32.63 40.28
N LEU A 349 6.17 -32.06 40.68
CA LEU A 349 6.02 -30.67 41.12
C LEU A 349 6.51 -30.49 42.56
N PRO A 350 7.29 -29.43 42.88
CA PRO A 350 7.65 -29.14 44.27
C PRO A 350 6.49 -28.47 45.05
N PRO A 351 6.39 -28.69 46.38
CA PRO A 351 5.22 -28.33 47.18
C PRO A 351 5.13 -26.84 47.55
N THR A 352 3.87 -26.42 47.73
CA THR A 352 3.36 -25.12 48.15
C THR A 352 3.75 -24.73 49.58
N GLY A 353 4.23 -23.48 49.76
CA GLY A 353 4.38 -22.79 51.04
C GLY A 353 3.42 -21.58 51.14
N PRO A 354 3.13 -21.06 52.35
CA PRO A 354 1.84 -20.45 52.66
C PRO A 354 1.69 -18.94 52.35
N THR A 355 0.43 -18.60 52.17
CA THR A 355 -0.21 -17.30 51.89
C THR A 355 0.08 -16.22 52.93
N ALA A 356 0.27 -14.97 52.47
CA ALA A 356 0.15 -13.76 53.30
C ALA A 356 -0.61 -12.65 52.51
N PRO A 357 -1.33 -11.74 53.19
CA PRO A 357 -2.58 -11.16 52.69
C PRO A 357 -2.46 -9.80 51.96
N LEU A 358 -3.50 -9.49 51.18
CA LEU A 358 -3.79 -8.18 50.57
C LEU A 358 -3.82 -7.03 51.60
N PRO A 359 -3.47 -5.81 51.18
CA PRO A 359 -4.04 -4.61 51.76
C PRO A 359 -4.96 -3.85 50.78
N THR A 360 -6.09 -3.46 51.35
CA THR A 360 -7.16 -2.58 50.89
C THR A 360 -6.71 -1.14 50.61
N GLY A 361 -7.46 -0.43 49.76
CA GLY A 361 -7.07 0.87 49.20
C GLY A 361 -7.44 2.14 49.97
N GLY A 362 -7.03 3.26 49.34
CA GLY A 362 -7.48 4.65 49.53
C GLY A 362 -6.49 5.57 50.29
N PRO A 363 -6.45 6.91 50.04
CA PRO A 363 -7.03 7.72 48.96
C PRO A 363 -5.99 8.58 48.19
N ALA A 364 -6.46 9.30 47.16
CA ALA A 364 -5.72 10.18 46.25
C ALA A 364 -5.14 11.45 46.91
N PRO A 365 -4.05 12.02 46.36
CA PRO A 365 -3.74 13.44 46.51
C PRO A 365 -3.95 14.22 45.21
N THR A 366 -4.66 15.33 45.36
CA THR A 366 -4.79 16.47 44.45
C THR A 366 -3.48 17.24 44.27
N GLY A 367 -3.23 17.72 43.05
CA GLY A 367 -2.67 19.07 42.85
C GLY A 367 -1.28 19.19 42.19
N ALA A 368 -1.24 20.15 41.25
CA ALA A 368 -0.11 20.95 40.76
C ALA A 368 0.64 20.50 39.48
N LEU A 369 0.34 21.24 38.41
CA LEU A 369 1.15 21.45 37.20
C LEU A 369 2.59 21.87 37.52
N PRO A 370 3.58 21.39 36.75
CA PRO A 370 4.85 22.10 36.60
C PRO A 370 4.95 22.81 35.25
N THR A 371 5.26 24.09 35.36
CA THR A 371 5.67 25.03 34.32
C THR A 371 6.97 24.63 33.62
N ARG A 372 6.99 24.86 32.30
CA ARG A 372 8.12 24.87 31.35
C ARG A 372 9.39 25.56 31.88
N PRO A 373 10.59 24.97 31.70
CA PRO A 373 11.85 25.71 31.71
C PRO A 373 12.26 26.13 30.28
N GLY A 374 12.86 27.32 30.20
CA GLY A 374 13.15 28.05 28.98
C GLY A 374 14.33 27.55 28.14
N SER A 375 14.39 28.14 26.95
CA SER A 375 15.42 28.00 25.92
C SER A 375 16.81 28.47 26.39
N PRO A 376 17.90 27.75 26.07
CA PRO A 376 19.24 28.32 26.11
C PRO A 376 19.58 28.93 24.74
N THR A 377 19.73 30.26 24.69
CA THR A 377 20.37 30.98 23.59
C THR A 377 21.89 30.83 23.68
N GLY A 378 22.43 29.87 22.94
CA GLY A 378 23.86 29.72 22.68
C GLY A 378 24.30 30.50 21.45
N ILE A 379 25.27 31.40 21.65
CA ILE A 379 25.96 32.19 20.62
C ILE A 379 26.87 31.26 19.81
N PHE A 380 26.69 31.20 18.49
CA PHE A 380 27.65 30.58 17.56
C PHE A 380 28.36 31.63 16.70
N PRO A 381 29.68 31.53 16.48
CA PRO A 381 30.44 32.46 15.67
C PRO A 381 30.26 32.22 14.17
N ARG A 382 30.25 33.32 13.40
CA ARG A 382 30.25 33.34 11.92
C ARG A 382 31.61 32.91 11.36
N PRO A 383 31.63 32.12 10.27
CA PRO A 383 32.72 32.16 9.30
C PRO A 383 32.36 33.06 8.11
N THR A 384 33.36 33.83 7.72
CA THR A 384 33.39 34.79 6.62
C THR A 384 33.50 34.12 5.25
N GLY A 385 32.73 34.64 4.28
CA GLY A 385 33.23 35.03 2.96
C GLY A 385 33.43 33.94 1.90
N ILE A 386 32.44 33.74 1.04
CA ILE A 386 32.65 33.44 -0.38
C ILE A 386 31.65 34.26 -1.22
N ARG A 387 32.17 34.96 -2.22
CA ARG A 387 31.53 35.99 -3.04
C ARG A 387 31.04 35.37 -4.35
N TRP A 388 29.74 35.46 -4.66
CA TRP A 388 29.17 35.04 -5.94
C TRP A 388 29.00 36.25 -6.89
N PRO A 389 29.38 36.15 -8.18
CA PRO A 389 29.18 37.24 -9.13
C PRO A 389 27.73 37.30 -9.65
N ARG A 390 27.26 38.55 -9.87
CA ARG A 390 25.97 38.90 -10.48
C ARG A 390 25.94 38.61 -11.99
N PRO A 391 24.74 38.44 -12.59
CA PRO A 391 24.54 37.86 -13.92
C PRO A 391 24.78 38.85 -15.06
N GLY A 392 25.47 38.37 -16.10
CA GLY A 392 25.63 39.05 -17.39
C GLY A 392 24.43 38.81 -18.32
N ARG A 393 24.00 39.88 -18.99
CA ARG A 393 23.02 39.87 -20.09
C ARG A 393 23.62 39.18 -21.32
N GLY A 394 22.84 38.31 -21.97
CA GLY A 394 23.11 37.81 -23.32
C GLY A 394 21.80 37.52 -24.06
N ARG A 395 21.50 38.31 -25.09
CA ARG A 395 20.46 38.06 -26.11
C ARG A 395 20.99 37.08 -27.15
N GLY A 396 20.09 36.30 -27.77
CA GLY A 396 20.29 35.71 -29.10
C GLY A 396 19.76 34.28 -29.22
N GLY A 397 18.70 34.09 -29.99
CA GLY A 397 17.87 32.89 -29.97
C GLY A 397 18.12 31.86 -31.08
N ARG A 398 17.38 30.76 -31.00
CA ARG A 398 16.60 30.13 -32.09
C ARG A 398 15.92 28.85 -31.61
N THR A 399 14.58 28.91 -31.57
CA THR A 399 13.61 27.87 -31.93
C THR A 399 13.96 26.39 -31.70
N ARG A 400 13.47 25.83 -30.60
CA ARG A 400 12.98 24.44 -30.55
C ARG A 400 11.56 24.45 -29.98
N ARG A 401 10.62 23.86 -30.74
CA ARG A 401 9.23 23.64 -30.32
C ARG A 401 9.22 22.85 -29.00
N PRO A 402 8.41 23.23 -27.99
CA PRO A 402 8.20 22.36 -26.84
C PRO A 402 7.40 21.13 -27.29
N ARG A 403 7.87 19.94 -26.93
CA ARG A 403 7.06 18.73 -26.92
C ARG A 403 5.90 18.94 -25.94
N PRO A 404 4.66 18.53 -26.24
CA PRO A 404 3.57 18.62 -25.29
C PRO A 404 3.89 17.72 -24.08
N ALA A 405 3.86 18.31 -22.90
CA ALA A 405 3.94 17.59 -21.64
C ALA A 405 2.66 16.75 -21.47
N PRO A 406 2.75 15.45 -21.12
CA PRO A 406 1.60 14.70 -20.69
C PRO A 406 1.27 15.10 -19.25
N THR A 407 0.36 16.06 -19.08
CA THR A 407 -0.33 16.26 -17.80
C THR A 407 -1.35 15.14 -17.68
N GLY A 408 -1.20 14.29 -16.67
CA GLY A 408 -1.79 12.94 -16.63
C GLY A 408 -1.82 12.30 -15.24
N ARG A 409 -1.76 13.10 -14.16
CA ARG A 409 -1.50 12.63 -12.80
C ARG A 409 -2.78 12.62 -11.97
N VAL A 410 -3.08 11.48 -11.34
CA VAL A 410 -3.93 11.41 -10.14
C VAL A 410 -3.21 12.22 -9.06
N GLU A 411 -3.85 13.26 -8.51
CA GLU A 411 -3.30 14.02 -7.39
C GLU A 411 -3.47 13.25 -6.07
N SER A 412 -2.61 12.25 -5.85
CA SER A 412 -1.91 12.05 -4.58
C SER A 412 -0.43 11.89 -4.94
N LEU A 413 0.28 13.02 -4.89
CA LEU A 413 1.32 13.33 -5.86
C LEU A 413 2.69 13.34 -5.14
N ALA A 414 3.25 12.15 -4.85
CA ALA A 414 4.65 12.02 -4.41
C ALA A 414 5.60 12.23 -5.60
N ALA A 415 6.18 13.42 -5.71
CA ALA A 415 7.31 13.72 -6.59
C ALA A 415 8.61 13.59 -5.78
N PHE A 416 9.37 12.53 -6.05
CA PHE A 416 10.74 12.39 -5.57
C PHE A 416 11.64 13.31 -6.41
N GLY A 417 12.27 14.28 -5.77
CA GLY A 417 13.25 15.17 -6.39
C GLY A 417 14.59 14.45 -6.64
N LEU A 418 15.18 14.73 -7.81
CA LEU A 418 16.58 14.47 -8.16
C LEU A 418 17.56 15.12 -7.18
#